data_AF-A0A1M7EXU9-F1
#
_entry.id   AF-A0A1M7EXU9-F1
#
_cell.length_a   1.000
_cell.length_b   1.000
_cell.length_c   1.000
_cell.angle_alpha   90.00
_cell.angle_beta   90.00
_cell.angle_gamma   90.00
#
_symmetry.space_group_name_H-M   'P 1'
#
loop_
_entity.id
_entity.type
_entity.pdbx_description
1 polymer ?
#
loop_
_entity_poly.entity_id
_entity_poly.type
_entity_poly.pdbx_seq_one_letter_code
_entity_poly.pdbx_strand_id
1 'polypeptide(L)'
;MRTWQVERRKRTRHLIELGGLIFKAGIVDLTGDDRATILGALIWMADKLRSDERDKAIALWAEKGKSAFEAEHSAGAHNKPQPQLDGA
;
A
#
# COMPACT_ATOMS: atom_id res chain seq x y z
N MET A 1 -14.76 -11.05 -24.67
CA MET A 1 -13.81 -9.91 -24.63
C MET A 1 -12.48 -10.35 -25.24
N ARG A 2 -11.81 -9.49 -26.03
CA ARG A 2 -10.48 -9.82 -26.60
C ARG A 2 -9.47 -9.98 -25.47
N THR A 3 -8.66 -11.03 -25.50
CA THR A 3 -7.67 -11.40 -24.45
C THR A 3 -6.80 -10.21 -24.02
N TRP A 4 -6.31 -9.42 -24.97
CA TRP A 4 -5.50 -8.22 -24.72
C TRP A 4 -6.18 -7.17 -23.81
N GLN A 5 -7.50 -7.00 -23.91
CA GLN A 5 -8.24 -6.04 -23.06
C GLN A 5 -8.35 -6.52 -21.62
N VAL A 6 -8.35 -7.83 -21.39
CA VAL A 6 -8.33 -8.41 -20.03
C VAL A 6 -6.95 -8.20 -19.41
N GLU A 7 -5.89 -8.50 -20.16
CA GLU A 7 -4.51 -8.33 -19.70
C GLU A 7 -4.15 -6.87 -19.41
N ARG A 8 -4.60 -5.92 -20.24
CA ARG A 8 -4.41 -4.49 -19.98
C ARG A 8 -5.09 -4.05 -18.67
N ARG A 9 -6.31 -4.53 -18.40
CA ARG A 9 -7.02 -4.20 -17.16
C ARG A 9 -6.34 -4.79 -15.93
N LYS A 10 -5.87 -6.03 -16.00
CA LYS A 10 -5.08 -6.66 -14.94
C LYS A 10 -3.80 -5.85 -14.64
N ARG A 11 -3.04 -5.50 -15.69
CA ARG A 11 -1.82 -4.69 -15.54
C ARG A 11 -2.10 -3.33 -14.92
N THR A 12 -3.13 -2.63 -15.40
CA THR A 12 -3.48 -1.30 -14.89
C THR A 12 -3.89 -1.38 -13.41
N ARG A 13 -4.74 -2.35 -13.05
CA ARG A 13 -5.16 -2.57 -11.67
C ARG A 13 -3.96 -2.85 -10.77
N HIS A 14 -3.07 -3.75 -11.19
CA HIS A 14 -1.88 -4.11 -10.44
C HIS A 14 -0.98 -2.89 -10.16
N LEU A 15 -0.75 -2.04 -11.17
CA LEU A 15 0.05 -0.82 -10.99
C LEU A 15 -0.63 0.20 -10.06
N ILE A 16 -1.96 0.31 -10.11
CA ILE A 16 -2.74 1.17 -9.20
C ILE A 16 -2.64 0.63 -7.77
N GLU A 17 -2.78 -0.67 -7.57
CA GLU A 17 -2.66 -1.32 -6.25
C GLU A 17 -1.26 -1.06 -5.65
N LEU A 18 -0.20 -1.23 -6.43
CA LEU A 18 1.17 -0.93 -5.99
C LEU A 18 1.36 0.56 -5.68
N GLY A 19 0.86 1.46 -6.53
CA GLY A 19 0.91 2.90 -6.27
C GLY A 19 0.14 3.30 -5.01
N GLY A 20 -0.99 2.64 -4.75
CA GLY A 20 -1.78 2.82 -3.54
C GLY A 20 -1.04 2.48 -2.26
N LEU A 21 -0.11 1.51 -2.28
CA LEU A 21 0.73 1.18 -1.13
C LEU A 21 1.72 2.31 -0.79
N ILE A 22 2.30 2.96 -1.81
CA ILE A 22 3.20 4.10 -1.62
C ILE A 22 2.46 5.28 -1.00
N PHE A 23 1.24 5.56 -1.50
CA PHE A 23 0.38 6.60 -0.95
C PHE A 23 -0.01 6.29 0.51
N LYS A 24 -0.49 5.08 0.77
CA LYS A 24 -0.91 4.63 2.12
C LYS A 24 0.21 4.68 3.15
N ALA A 25 1.44 4.40 2.74
CA ALA A 25 2.60 4.49 3.61
C ALA A 25 3.00 5.96 3.95
N GLY A 26 2.26 6.96 3.44
CA GLY A 26 2.53 8.38 3.64
C GLY A 26 3.77 8.88 2.89
N ILE A 27 4.36 8.05 2.03
CA ILE A 27 5.65 8.35 1.37
C ILE A 27 5.50 9.55 0.43
N VAL A 28 4.37 9.66 -0.28
CA VAL A 28 4.12 10.77 -1.20
C VAL A 28 4.13 12.11 -0.44
N ASP A 29 3.41 12.18 0.68
CA ASP A 29 3.33 13.40 1.50
C ASP A 29 4.67 13.73 2.15
N LEU A 30 5.37 12.71 2.70
CA LEU A 30 6.64 12.88 3.40
C LEU A 30 7.79 13.31 2.45
N THR A 31 7.71 12.93 1.18
CA THR A 31 8.73 13.25 0.18
C THR A 31 8.35 14.43 -0.72
N GLY A 32 7.13 14.96 -0.57
CA GLY A 32 6.61 16.01 -1.46
C GLY A 32 6.47 15.55 -2.92
N ASP A 33 6.11 14.28 -3.14
CA ASP A 33 6.04 13.62 -4.46
C ASP A 33 7.35 13.67 -5.26
N ASP A 34 8.51 13.81 -4.60
CA ASP A 34 9.80 13.74 -5.30
C ASP A 34 10.09 12.29 -5.75
N ARG A 35 9.84 12.04 -7.03
CA ARG A 35 10.01 10.73 -7.66
C ARG A 35 11.44 10.20 -7.57
N ALA A 36 12.45 11.07 -7.56
CA ALA A 36 13.84 10.64 -7.44
C ALA A 36 14.10 10.08 -6.04
N THR A 37 13.65 10.77 -4.99
CA THR A 37 13.71 10.31 -3.61
C THR A 37 12.92 9.01 -3.41
N ILE A 38 11.69 8.93 -3.92
CA ILE A 38 10.88 7.70 -3.83
C ILE A 38 11.60 6.53 -4.50
N LEU A 39 12.11 6.71 -5.71
CA LEU A 39 12.85 5.67 -6.42
C LEU A 39 14.11 5.26 -5.67
N GLY A 40 14.86 6.21 -5.09
CA GLY A 40 16.03 5.93 -4.27
C GLY A 40 15.70 5.05 -3.06
N ALA A 41 14.61 5.33 -2.35
CA ALA A 41 14.15 4.51 -1.24
C ALA A 41 13.75 3.09 -1.68
N LEU A 42 13.06 2.95 -2.82
CA LEU A 42 12.72 1.65 -3.39
C LEU A 42 13.97 0.84 -3.79
N ILE A 43 14.98 1.51 -4.36
CA ILE A 43 16.28 0.89 -4.70
C ILE A 43 16.98 0.40 -3.43
N TRP A 44 17.03 1.22 -2.38
CA TRP A 44 17.62 0.83 -1.10
C TRP A 44 16.94 -0.41 -0.50
N MET A 45 15.60 -0.48 -0.56
CA MET A 45 14.87 -1.69 -0.14
C MET A 45 15.24 -2.90 -1.00
N ALA A 46 15.37 -2.73 -2.32
CA ALA A 46 15.78 -3.80 -3.22
C ALA A 46 17.21 -4.28 -2.94
N ASP A 47 18.13 -3.38 -2.58
CA ASP A 47 19.48 -3.74 -2.14
C ASP A 47 19.47 -4.54 -0.84
N LYS A 48 18.64 -4.15 0.13
CA LYS A 48 18.46 -4.90 1.38
C LYS A 48 17.90 -6.31 1.13
N LEU A 49 17.03 -6.48 0.13
CA LEU A 49 16.52 -7.79 -0.26
C LEU A 49 17.52 -8.65 -1.04
N ARG A 50 18.57 -8.05 -1.60
CA ARG A 50 19.67 -8.76 -2.26
C ARG A 50 20.79 -9.16 -1.29
N SER A 51 20.75 -8.71 -0.04
CA SER A 51 21.75 -9.04 0.96
C SER A 51 21.39 -10.28 1.78
N ASP A 52 22.32 -10.74 2.60
CA ASP A 52 22.14 -11.88 3.53
C ASP A 52 21.08 -11.61 4.62
N GLU A 53 20.60 -10.37 4.74
CA GLU A 53 19.57 -9.98 5.71
C GLU A 53 18.14 -10.04 5.14
N ARG A 54 17.98 -10.49 3.88
CA ARG A 54 16.70 -10.56 3.16
C ARG A 54 15.56 -11.12 4.01
N ASP A 55 15.74 -12.30 4.59
CA ASP A 55 14.64 -13.00 5.26
C ASP A 55 14.22 -12.29 6.55
N LYS A 56 15.17 -11.71 7.28
CA LYS A 56 14.89 -10.86 8.45
C LYS A 56 14.15 -9.59 8.05
N ALA A 57 14.58 -8.95 6.98
CA ALA A 57 13.94 -7.74 6.45
C ALA A 57 12.49 -8.02 6.02
N ILE A 58 12.27 -9.11 5.25
CA ILE A 58 10.92 -9.52 4.81
C ILE A 58 10.02 -9.80 6.02
N ALA A 59 10.49 -10.55 7.02
CA ALA A 59 9.69 -10.89 8.19
C ALA A 59 9.24 -9.63 8.94
N LEU A 60 10.17 -8.70 9.20
CA LEU A 60 9.88 -7.46 9.89
C LEU A 60 8.90 -6.57 9.10
N TRP A 61 9.10 -6.43 7.79
CA TRP A 61 8.23 -5.60 6.96
C TRP A 61 6.83 -6.20 6.80
N ALA A 62 6.73 -7.53 6.72
CA ALA A 62 5.44 -8.22 6.65
C ALA A 62 4.62 -8.02 7.93
N GLU A 63 5.26 -8.14 9.10
CA GLU A 63 4.60 -7.88 10.38
C GLU A 63 4.13 -6.42 10.47
N LYS A 64 5.02 -5.46 10.19
CA LYS A 64 4.67 -4.03 10.20
C LYS A 64 3.54 -3.70 9.23
N GLY A 65 3.60 -4.25 8.02
CA GLY A 65 2.57 -4.08 7.00
C GLY A 65 1.22 -4.61 7.46
N LYS A 66 1.19 -5.83 8.03
CA LYS A 66 -0.02 -6.44 8.58
C LYS A 66 -0.66 -5.56 9.66
N SER A 67 0.12 -5.09 10.63
CA SER A 67 -0.37 -4.20 11.68
C SER A 67 -0.92 -2.87 11.13
N ALA A 68 -0.28 -2.30 10.11
CA ALA A 68 -0.77 -1.08 9.46
C ALA A 68 -2.12 -1.31 8.77
N PHE A 69 -2.29 -2.44 8.08
CA PHE A 69 -3.59 -2.81 7.50
C PHE A 69 -4.66 -3.01 8.58
N GLU A 70 -4.36 -3.72 9.68
CA GLU A 70 -5.32 -3.96 10.77
C GLU A 70 -5.77 -2.67 11.46
N ALA A 71 -4.85 -1.71 11.65
CA ALA A 71 -5.15 -0.41 12.23
C ALA A 71 -6.14 0.39 11.38
N GLU A 72 -5.97 0.40 10.06
CA GLU A 72 -6.92 1.05 9.14
C GLU A 72 -8.30 0.41 9.15
N HIS A 73 -8.37 -0.93 9.21
CA HIS A 73 -9.66 -1.64 9.26
C HIS A 73 -10.43 -1.29 10.54
N SER A 74 -9.70 -1.18 11.67
CA SER A 74 -10.28 -0.77 12.95
C SER A 74 -10.75 0.69 12.91
N ALA A 75 -9.94 1.60 12.36
CA ALA A 75 -10.30 3.00 12.20
C ALA A 75 -11.52 3.21 11.27
N GLY A 76 -11.62 2.43 10.19
CA GLY A 76 -12.77 2.43 9.28
C GLY A 76 -14.05 1.87 9.90
N ALA A 77 -13.94 0.90 10.83
CA ALA A 77 -15.08 0.33 11.54
C ALA A 77 -15.71 1.32 12.55
N HIS A 78 -14.90 2.22 13.12
CA HIS A 78 -15.35 3.28 14.04
C HIS A 78 -15.96 4.50 13.34
N ASN A 79 -15.85 4.61 12.02
CA ASN A 79 -16.41 5.71 11.23
C ASN A 79 -17.72 5.34 10.52
N LYS A 80 -18.50 4.38 11.05
CA LYS A 80 -19.88 4.18 10.57
C LYS A 80 -20.78 5.27 11.18
N PRO A 81 -21.46 6.11 10.36
CA PRO A 81 -22.51 6.96 10.89
C PRO A 81 -23.56 6.07 11.56
N GLN A 82 -23.88 6.34 12.83
CA GLN A 82 -25.04 5.75 13.48
C GLN A 82 -26.28 6.04 12.62
N PRO A 83 -27.10 5.03 12.27
CA PRO A 83 -28.37 5.32 11.63
C PRO A 83 -29.21 6.13 12.61
N GLN A 84 -29.40 7.41 12.28
CA GLN A 84 -30.36 8.28 12.92
C GLN A 84 -31.75 7.63 12.74
N LEU A 85 -32.23 6.97 13.79
CA LEU A 85 -33.60 6.48 13.87
C LEU A 85 -34.50 7.70 14.13
N ASP A 86 -34.83 8.44 13.08
CA ASP A 86 -35.90 9.41 13.13
C ASP A 86 -37.23 8.66 13.01
N GLY A 87 -37.94 8.62 14.12
CA GLY A 87 -39.27 8.05 14.20
C GLY A 87 -40.30 8.83 13.38
N ALA A 88 -41.24 8.09 12.80
CA ALA A 88 -42.59 8.52 12.46
C ALA A 88 -43.50 7.29 12.44
#